data_AF-A0A5C3NED4-F1
#
_entry.id   AF-A0A5C3NED4-F1
#
_cell.length_a   1.000
_cell.length_b   1.000
_cell.length_c   1.000
_cell.angle_alpha   90.00
_cell.angle_beta   90.00
_cell.angle_gamma   90.00
#
_symmetry.space_group_name_H-M   'P 1'
#
loop_
_entity.id
_entity.type
_entity.pdbx_description
1 polymer ?
#
loop_
_entity_poly.entity_id
_entity_poly.type
_entity_poly.pdbx_seq_one_letter_code
_entity_poly.pdbx_strand_id
1 'polypeptide(L)'
;MARLFPEFSCLARRRVLALNMRSPASRTRSYSTKNASEKSPHAQWYSDIVPGMIPVAILGSTIYMGLRLWREQLAHEKHMEEARARVKELEAEVEALWEERRRKQDQAPLTSSVNPRRWFSWG
;
A
#
# COMPACT_ATOMS: atom_id res chain seq x y z
N MET A 1 -0.99 -22.90 -28.77
CA MET A 1 -0.57 -24.27 -28.41
C MET A 1 -0.30 -24.29 -26.90
N ALA A 2 -1.34 -24.63 -26.12
CA ALA A 2 -1.41 -25.83 -25.24
C ALA A 2 -0.53 -25.66 -23.97
N ARG A 3 -1.01 -25.15 -22.82
CA ARG A 3 -2.02 -25.70 -21.88
C ARG A 3 -1.88 -27.21 -21.69
N LEU A 4 -1.03 -27.61 -20.74
CA LEU A 4 -1.00 -28.94 -20.14
C LEU A 4 -1.81 -28.92 -18.83
N PHE A 5 -3.09 -29.22 -18.97
CA PHE A 5 -3.84 -29.97 -17.96
C PHE A 5 -3.73 -31.45 -18.33
N PRO A 6 -3.69 -32.36 -17.34
CA PRO A 6 -4.50 -33.56 -17.45
C PRO A 6 -5.40 -33.71 -16.21
N GLU A 7 -6.72 -33.86 -16.42
CA GLU A 7 -7.46 -35.13 -16.57
C GLU A 7 -7.78 -35.76 -15.20
N PHE A 8 -8.94 -35.46 -14.62
CA PHE A 8 -10.23 -36.15 -14.80
C PHE A 8 -10.32 -37.52 -14.08
N SER A 9 -11.15 -37.51 -13.04
CA SER A 9 -12.23 -38.49 -12.82
C SER A 9 -11.87 -39.93 -12.43
N CYS A 10 -12.08 -40.25 -11.15
CA CYS A 10 -12.61 -41.56 -10.74
C CYS A 10 -13.61 -41.39 -9.59
N LEU A 11 -14.89 -41.40 -9.96
CA LEU A 11 -16.03 -41.68 -9.09
C LEU A 11 -15.93 -43.13 -8.58
N ALA A 12 -15.99 -43.36 -7.26
CA ALA A 12 -16.58 -44.59 -6.73
C ALA A 12 -16.87 -44.53 -5.23
N ARG A 13 -18.18 -44.57 -4.95
CA ARG A 13 -18.84 -45.35 -3.90
C ARG A 13 -18.64 -44.98 -2.43
N ARG A 14 -19.62 -44.20 -1.97
CA ARG A 14 -20.42 -44.43 -0.76
C ARG A 14 -20.31 -45.86 -0.20
N ARG A 15 -19.84 -45.96 1.04
CA ARG A 15 -20.44 -46.82 2.06
C ARG A 15 -20.69 -46.00 3.31
N VAL A 16 -21.97 -45.73 3.55
CA VAL A 16 -22.50 -45.34 4.85
C VAL A 16 -22.57 -46.62 5.66
N LEU A 17 -21.78 -46.73 6.73
CA LEU A 17 -22.04 -47.67 7.80
C LEU A 17 -21.86 -46.97 9.15
N ALA A 18 -23.00 -46.89 9.83
CA ALA A 18 -23.18 -46.97 11.27
C ALA A 18 -22.44 -45.97 12.17
N LEU A 19 -23.21 -44.96 12.58
CA LEU A 19 -23.41 -44.55 13.98
C LEU A 19 -22.45 -45.20 14.98
N ASN A 20 -21.40 -44.45 15.33
CA ASN A 20 -20.89 -44.50 16.68
C ASN A 20 -21.07 -43.11 17.28
N MET A 21 -22.22 -42.93 17.93
CA MET A 21 -22.51 -41.83 18.86
C MET A 21 -21.49 -41.93 20.00
N ARG A 22 -20.27 -41.46 19.76
CA ARG A 22 -19.29 -41.25 20.81
C ARG A 22 -19.53 -39.85 21.33
N SER A 23 -20.33 -39.81 22.39
CA SER A 23 -20.50 -38.71 23.33
C SER A 23 -19.26 -37.80 23.34
N PRO A 24 -19.41 -36.46 23.20
CA PRO A 24 -18.37 -35.57 23.66
C PRO A 24 -18.35 -35.70 25.18
N ALA A 25 -17.67 -36.73 25.68
CA ALA A 25 -17.12 -36.70 27.01
C ALA A 25 -16.32 -35.41 27.03
N SER A 26 -16.89 -34.40 27.70
CA SER A 26 -16.23 -33.18 28.07
C SER A 26 -14.93 -33.61 28.71
N ARG A 27 -13.86 -33.62 27.91
CA ARG A 27 -12.50 -33.67 28.42
C ARG A 27 -12.32 -32.33 29.07
N THR A 28 -12.82 -32.21 30.30
CA THR A 28 -12.19 -31.38 31.29
C THR A 28 -10.72 -31.73 31.19
N ARG A 29 -9.96 -30.81 30.56
CA ARG A 29 -8.51 -30.82 30.62
C ARG A 29 -8.20 -30.72 32.10
N SER A 30 -8.05 -31.88 32.73
CA SER A 30 -7.48 -31.99 34.04
C SER A 30 -6.07 -31.48 33.85
N TYR A 31 -5.81 -30.26 34.32
CA TYR A 31 -4.46 -29.73 34.42
C TYR A 31 -3.65 -30.78 35.17
N SER A 32 -2.75 -31.44 34.46
CA SER A 32 -1.73 -32.25 35.10
C SER A 32 -0.85 -31.28 35.87
N THR A 33 -1.14 -31.08 37.15
CA THR A 33 -0.30 -30.41 38.14
C THR A 33 0.88 -31.29 38.54
N LYS A 34 1.39 -32.11 37.61
CA LYS A 34 2.41 -33.12 37.85
C LYS A 34 3.18 -33.37 36.55
N ASN A 35 3.76 -32.29 36.05
CA ASN A 35 5.01 -32.22 35.28
C ASN A 35 5.44 -30.73 35.27
N ALA A 36 5.60 -30.17 36.46
CA ALA A 36 6.54 -29.07 36.62
C ALA A 36 7.94 -29.69 36.47
N SER A 37 8.39 -29.91 35.23
CA SER A 37 9.82 -29.76 34.97
C SER A 37 10.15 -28.40 35.54
N GLU A 38 11.02 -28.37 36.56
CA GLU A 38 11.40 -27.16 37.28
C GLU A 38 11.68 -26.06 36.25
N LYS A 39 10.72 -25.13 36.12
CA LYS A 39 10.88 -24.03 35.19
C LYS A 39 12.06 -23.25 35.74
N SER A 40 13.12 -23.13 34.93
CA SER A 40 14.28 -22.32 35.27
C SER A 40 13.80 -21.00 35.90
N PRO A 41 14.41 -20.52 36.99
CA PRO A 41 14.01 -19.28 37.65
C PRO A 41 13.85 -18.10 36.68
N HIS A 42 14.66 -18.08 35.61
CA HIS A 42 14.55 -17.10 34.53
C HIS A 42 13.26 -17.26 33.69
N ALA A 43 12.84 -18.48 33.37
CA ALA A 43 11.61 -18.73 32.63
C ALA A 43 10.36 -18.32 33.43
N GLN A 44 10.40 -18.49 34.75
CA GLN A 44 9.34 -18.00 35.64
C GLN A 44 9.32 -16.47 35.69
N TRP A 45 10.50 -15.82 35.79
CA TRP A 45 10.64 -14.37 35.72
C TRP A 45 10.05 -13.75 34.43
N TYR A 46 10.34 -14.35 33.26
CA TYR A 46 9.73 -13.89 31.99
C TYR A 46 8.22 -14.13 31.95
N SER A 47 7.75 -15.25 32.51
CA SER A 47 6.31 -15.58 32.54
C SER A 47 5.49 -14.57 33.35
N ASP A 48 6.08 -14.01 34.39
CA ASP A 48 5.39 -13.06 35.28
C ASP A 48 5.46 -11.62 34.72
N ILE A 49 6.57 -11.24 34.09
CA ILE A 49 6.81 -9.85 33.64
C ILE A 49 6.29 -9.57 32.23
N VAL A 50 6.48 -10.49 31.29
CA VAL A 50 6.12 -10.26 29.88
C VAL A 50 4.62 -9.93 29.72
N PRO A 51 3.67 -10.60 30.39
CA PRO A 51 2.26 -10.24 30.30
C PRO A 51 1.96 -8.80 30.75
N GLY A 52 2.72 -8.27 31.72
CA GLY A 52 2.61 -6.88 32.18
C GLY A 52 3.15 -5.85 31.19
N MET A 53 4.06 -6.26 30.29
CA MET A 53 4.67 -5.37 29.28
C MET A 53 3.85 -5.28 27.99
N ILE A 54 3.04 -6.29 27.67
CA ILE A 54 2.21 -6.32 26.46
C ILE A 54 1.31 -5.08 26.33
N PRO A 55 0.57 -4.63 27.37
CA PRO A 55 -0.25 -3.43 27.28
C PRO A 55 0.55 -2.16 26.97
N VAL A 56 1.75 -2.02 27.53
CA VAL A 56 2.64 -0.87 27.30
C VAL A 56 3.10 -0.82 25.84
N ALA A 57 3.43 -1.97 25.26
CA ALA A 57 3.82 -2.07 23.86
C ALA A 57 2.65 -1.70 22.91
N ILE A 58 1.43 -2.15 23.22
CA ILE A 58 0.23 -1.80 22.45
C ILE A 58 -0.04 -0.30 22.53
N LEU A 59 0.03 0.27 23.73
CA LEU A 59 -0.14 1.71 23.94
C LEU A 59 0.91 2.50 23.15
N GLY A 60 2.18 2.13 23.25
CA GLY A 60 3.27 2.76 22.49
C GLY A 60 3.06 2.68 20.98
N SER A 61 2.62 1.53 20.47
CA SER A 61 2.33 1.34 19.04
C SER A 61 1.17 2.22 18.56
N THR A 62 0.10 2.33 19.35
CA THR A 62 -1.07 3.17 19.00
C THR A 62 -0.70 4.65 18.96
N ILE A 63 0.04 5.15 19.96
CA ILE A 63 0.51 6.54 20.00
C ILE A 63 1.45 6.81 18.83
N TYR A 64 2.42 5.92 18.58
CA TYR A 64 3.34 6.05 17.46
C TYR A 64 2.61 6.11 16.11
N MET A 65 1.64 5.23 15.89
CA MET A 65 0.85 5.26 14.65
C MET A 65 -0.02 6.52 14.54
N GLY A 66 -0.58 7.00 15.65
CA GLY A 66 -1.32 8.27 15.67
C GLY A 66 -0.44 9.45 15.27
N LEU A 67 0.75 9.57 15.86
CA LEU A 67 1.71 10.63 15.52
C LEU A 67 2.21 10.51 14.08
N ARG A 68 2.46 9.28 13.62
CA ARG A 68 2.89 9.02 12.24
C ARG A 68 1.83 9.47 11.24
N LEU A 69 0.57 9.12 11.46
CA LEU A 69 -0.54 9.52 10.58
C LEU A 69 -0.68 11.04 10.54
N TRP A 70 -0.57 11.71 11.69
CA TRP A 70 -0.60 13.18 11.76
C TRP A 70 0.55 13.79 10.93
N ARG A 71 1.77 13.27 11.09
CA ARG A 71 2.93 13.75 10.34
C ARG A 71 2.76 13.57 8.83
N GLU A 72 2.18 12.45 8.40
CA GLU A 72 1.88 12.17 6.99
C GLU A 72 0.83 13.15 6.43
N GLN A 73 -0.19 13.51 7.23
CA GLN A 73 -1.20 14.52 6.83
C GLN A 73 -0.57 15.90 6.62
N LEU A 74 0.26 16.35 7.57
CA LEU A 74 0.99 17.63 7.45
C LEU A 74 1.95 17.63 6.25
N ALA A 75 2.62 16.50 5.99
CA ALA A 75 3.48 16.38 4.82
C ALA A 75 2.67 16.47 3.51
N HIS A 76 1.48 15.89 3.47
CA HIS A 76 0.61 15.95 2.29
C HIS A 76 0.13 17.37 2.00
N GLU A 77 -0.29 18.12 3.03
CA GLU A 77 -0.69 19.53 2.87
C GLU A 77 0.48 20.37 2.35
N LYS A 78 1.66 20.21 2.92
CA LYS A 78 2.88 20.88 2.46
C LYS A 78 3.21 20.54 1.00
N HIS A 79 3.16 19.28 0.62
CA HIS A 79 3.43 18.86 -0.76
C HIS A 79 2.42 19.42 -1.76
N MET A 80 1.15 19.55 -1.36
CA MET A 80 0.12 20.16 -2.21
C MET A 80 0.35 21.67 -2.38
N GLU A 81 0.82 22.35 -1.34
CA GLU A 81 1.23 23.77 -1.43
C GLU A 81 2.45 23.96 -2.34
N GLU A 82 3.49 23.13 -2.19
CA GLU A 82 4.68 23.15 -3.03
C GLU A 82 4.34 22.89 -4.51
N ALA A 83 3.47 21.92 -4.79
CA ALA A 83 3.03 21.61 -6.14
C ALA A 83 2.25 22.77 -6.77
N ARG A 84 1.34 23.40 -6.01
CA ARG A 84 0.61 24.59 -6.47
C ARG A 84 1.53 25.77 -6.76
N ALA A 85 2.54 25.98 -5.91
CA ALA A 85 3.53 27.03 -6.14
C ALA A 85 4.32 26.80 -7.45
N ARG A 86 4.73 25.55 -7.71
CA ARG A 86 5.41 25.16 -8.96
C ARG A 86 4.54 25.34 -10.19
N VAL A 87 3.26 24.97 -10.11
CA VAL A 87 2.32 25.18 -11.22
C VAL A 87 2.18 26.67 -11.52
N LYS A 88 2.04 27.51 -10.50
CA LYS A 88 1.92 28.96 -10.68
C LYS A 88 3.17 29.59 -11.31
N GLU A 89 4.36 29.12 -10.95
CA GLU A 89 5.62 29.54 -11.57
C GLU A 89 5.63 29.20 -13.06
N LEU A 90 5.29 27.95 -13.41
CA LEU A 90 5.23 27.51 -14.81
C LEU A 90 4.13 28.24 -15.60
N GLU A 91 2.98 28.51 -14.99
CA GLU A 91 1.92 29.31 -15.60
C GLU A 91 2.41 30.74 -15.93
N ALA A 92 3.19 31.36 -15.04
CA ALA A 92 3.77 32.67 -15.28
C ALA A 92 4.82 32.65 -16.41
N GLU A 93 5.65 31.61 -16.48
CA GLU A 93 6.61 31.42 -17.58
C GLU A 93 5.89 31.23 -18.92
N VAL A 94 4.83 30.42 -18.94
CA VAL A 94 3.99 30.21 -20.12
C VAL A 94 3.39 31.54 -20.55
N GLU A 95 2.74 32.28 -19.67
CA GLU A 95 2.12 33.57 -20.02
C GLU A 95 3.16 34.55 -20.60
N ALA A 96 4.35 34.63 -20.01
CA ALA A 96 5.44 35.46 -20.53
C ALA A 96 5.84 35.06 -21.97
N LEU A 97 5.95 33.76 -22.26
CA LEU A 97 6.26 33.27 -23.61
C LEU A 97 5.13 33.55 -24.61
N TRP A 98 3.86 33.48 -24.17
CA TRP A 98 2.71 33.84 -24.99
C TRP A 98 2.70 35.33 -25.30
N GLU A 99 2.99 36.19 -24.33
CA GLU A 99 3.13 37.63 -24.53
C GLU A 99 4.28 37.95 -25.50
N GLU A 100 5.44 37.31 -25.35
CA GLU A 100 6.56 37.48 -26.29
C GLU A 100 6.20 37.05 -27.70
N ARG A 101 5.48 35.93 -27.86
CA ARG A 101 5.00 35.46 -29.16
C ARG A 101 4.01 36.44 -29.78
N ARG A 102 3.07 36.98 -28.99
CA ARG A 102 2.12 38.01 -29.45
C ARG A 102 2.87 39.26 -29.90
N ARG A 103 3.80 39.78 -29.09
CA ARG A 103 4.63 40.94 -29.46
C ARG A 103 5.43 40.72 -30.75
N LYS A 104 6.00 39.52 -30.94
CA LYS A 104 6.71 39.15 -32.18
C LYS A 104 5.77 39.00 -33.39
N GLN A 105 4.54 38.53 -33.19
CA GLN A 105 3.51 38.50 -34.25
C GLN A 105 3.03 39.90 -34.63
N ASP A 106 2.82 40.77 -33.65
CA ASP A 106 2.40 42.16 -33.90
C ASP A 106 3.51 43.00 -34.54
N GLN A 107 4.78 42.66 -34.28
CA GLN A 107 5.95 43.25 -34.96
C GLN A 107 6.28 42.59 -36.30
N ALA A 108 5.58 41.54 -36.73
CA ALA A 108 5.78 40.99 -38.06
C ALA A 108 5.31 42.04 -39.08
N PRO A 109 6.22 42.64 -39.88
CA PRO A 109 5.82 43.60 -40.89
C PRO A 109 4.92 42.89 -41.91
N LEU A 110 3.94 43.62 -42.47
CA LEU A 110 3.00 43.24 -43.54
C LEU A 110 3.68 42.83 -44.87
N THR A 111 4.95 42.44 -44.84
CA THR A 111 5.80 42.15 -45.99
C THR A 111 6.41 40.75 -45.88
N SER A 112 5.58 39.71 -45.78
CA SER A 112 6.04 38.37 -46.14
C SER A 112 5.03 37.71 -47.06
N SER A 113 5.26 37.91 -48.36
CA SER A 113 4.76 37.03 -49.41
C SER A 113 5.39 35.65 -49.19
N VAL A 114 4.78 34.86 -48.30
CA VAL A 114 5.15 33.46 -48.05
C VAL A 114 4.90 32.67 -49.34
N ASN A 115 5.96 32.38 -50.09
CA ASN A 115 5.87 31.58 -51.31
C ASN A 115 5.61 30.11 -50.91
N PRO A 116 4.43 29.54 -51.21
CA PRO A 116 4.03 28.21 -50.76
C PRO A 116 4.79 27.07 -51.45
N ARG A 117 5.79 27.35 -52.29
CA ARG A 117 6.60 26.32 -52.97
C ARG A 117 7.82 25.85 -52.18
N ARG A 118 8.18 26.48 -51.06
CA ARG A 118 9.45 26.19 -50.34
C ARG A 118 9.36 25.06 -49.30
N TRP A 119 8.16 24.63 -48.91
CA TRP A 119 7.98 23.56 -47.91
C TRP A 119 8.05 22.13 -48.48
N PHE A 120 8.05 21.96 -49.81
CA PHE A 120 8.09 20.66 -50.49
C PHE A 120 9.51 20.19 -50.88
N SER A 121 10.59 20.76 -50.33
CA SER A 121 11.97 20.43 -50.75
C SER A 121 12.71 19.44 -49.84
N TRP A 122 12.01 18.53 -49.17
CA TRP A 122 12.63 17.37 -48.52
C TRP A 122 12.28 16.12 -49.33
N GLY A 123 13.21 15.74 -50.20
CA GLY A 123 13.28 14.49 -50.95
C GLY A 123 14.75 14.11 -51.07
#